data_AF-A0A1M5U338-F1
#
_entry.id   AF-A0A1M5U338-F1
#
_cell.length_a   1.000
_cell.length_b   1.000
_cell.length_c   1.000
_cell.angle_alpha   90.00
_cell.angle_beta   90.00
_cell.angle_gamma   90.00
#
_symmetry.space_group_name_H-M   'P 1'
#
loop_
_entity.id
_entity.type
_entity.pdbx_description
1 polymer ?
#
loop_
_entity_poly.entity_id
_entity_poly.type
_entity_poly.pdbx_seq_one_letter_code
_entity_poly.pdbx_strand_id
1 'polypeptide(L)'
;MPPAFIATVFGLLGLAAIYGIRKDIISGSATSRGWTCTIDDNPVGFCLIVAMKGALIGFAIAEILYACGLVGDPIAQIQHALPFLASGRVQR
;
A
#
# COMPACT_ATOMS: atom_id res chain seq x y z
N MET A 1 -5.04 -9.41 -16.94
CA MET A 1 -6.37 -8.87 -16.53
C MET A 1 -6.67 -7.65 -17.37
N PRO A 2 -7.94 -7.30 -17.64
CA PRO A 2 -8.27 -6.09 -18.38
C PRO A 2 -7.67 -4.86 -17.67
N PRO A 3 -6.99 -3.95 -18.39
CA PRO A 3 -6.38 -2.77 -17.78
C PRO A 3 -7.37 -1.93 -16.96
N ALA A 4 -8.60 -1.78 -17.45
CA ALA A 4 -9.67 -1.08 -16.73
C ALA A 4 -10.03 -1.74 -15.38
N PHE A 5 -9.95 -3.06 -15.28
CA PHE A 5 -10.20 -3.78 -14.05
C PHE A 5 -9.09 -3.53 -13.02
N ILE A 6 -7.82 -3.57 -13.45
CA ILE A 6 -6.66 -3.25 -12.60
C ILE A 6 -6.78 -1.83 -12.07
N ALA A 7 -7.01 -0.85 -12.94
CA ALA A 7 -7.15 0.55 -12.56
C ALA A 7 -8.30 0.77 -11.57
N THR A 8 -9.44 0.09 -11.76
CA THR A 8 -10.60 0.20 -10.86
C THR A 8 -10.29 -0.38 -9.47
N VAL A 9 -9.72 -1.59 -9.41
CA VAL A 9 -9.39 -2.25 -8.13
C VAL A 9 -8.35 -1.45 -7.35
N PHE A 10 -7.26 -1.04 -8.00
CA PHE A 10 -6.22 -0.24 -7.33
C PHE A 10 -6.69 1.18 -7.01
N GLY A 11 -7.55 1.78 -7.84
CA GLY A 11 -8.20 3.05 -7.52
C GLY A 11 -9.05 2.98 -6.25
N LEU A 12 -9.86 1.93 -6.10
CA LEU A 12 -10.66 1.70 -4.89
C LEU A 12 -9.79 1.44 -3.66
N LEU A 13 -8.71 0.67 -3.81
CA LEU A 13 -7.74 0.43 -2.73
C LEU A 13 -7.03 1.73 -2.29
N GLY A 14 -6.61 2.56 -3.26
CA GLY A 14 -6.01 3.86 -2.98
C GLY A 14 -6.97 4.79 -2.26
N LEU A 15 -8.24 4.85 -2.68
CA LEU A 15 -9.28 5.64 -2.02
C LEU A 15 -9.52 5.16 -0.58
N ALA A 16 -9.61 3.85 -0.36
CA ALA A 16 -9.76 3.27 0.96
C ALA A 16 -8.56 3.58 1.87
N ALA A 17 -7.34 3.55 1.33
CA ALA A 17 -6.14 3.93 2.06
C ALA A 17 -6.14 5.43 2.44
N ILE A 18 -6.52 6.32 1.53
CA ILE A 18 -6.67 7.76 1.81
C ILE A 18 -7.70 7.99 2.94
N TYR A 19 -8.85 7.32 2.85
CA TYR A 19 -9.87 7.41 3.88
C TYR A 19 -9.35 6.91 5.23
N GLY A 20 -8.62 5.79 5.23
CA GLY A 20 -7.97 5.25 6.43
C GLY A 20 -6.97 6.22 7.06
N ILE A 21 -6.10 6.85 6.26
CA ILE A 21 -5.14 7.85 6.73
C ILE A 21 -5.87 9.05 7.34
N ARG A 22 -6.90 9.57 6.65
CA ARG A 22 -7.69 10.69 7.14
C ARG A 22 -8.33 10.38 8.49
N LYS A 23 -8.90 9.18 8.64
CA LYS A 23 -9.49 8.72 9.91
C LYS A 23 -8.45 8.63 11.03
N ASP A 24 -7.27 8.06 10.75
CA ASP A 24 -6.21 7.92 11.73
C ASP A 24 -5.70 9.29 12.21
N ILE A 25 -5.48 10.23 11.27
CA ILE A 25 -5.04 11.61 11.58
C ILE A 25 -6.08 12.35 12.41
N ILE A 26 -7.37 12.27 12.05
CA ILE A 26 -8.44 12.95 12.79
C ILE A 26 -8.60 12.37 14.20
N SER A 27 -8.48 11.05 14.35
CA SER A 27 -8.64 10.39 15.64
C SER A 27 -7.39 10.44 16.53
N GLY A 28 -6.23 10.82 15.98
CA GLY A 28 -4.94 10.74 16.68
C GLY A 28 -4.52 9.32 17.03
N SER A 29 -5.18 8.30 16.46
CA SER A 29 -4.95 6.89 16.74
C SER A 29 -4.92 6.09 15.44
N ALA A 30 -3.92 5.23 15.30
CA ALA A 30 -3.74 4.37 14.14
C ALA A 30 -3.69 2.91 14.58
N THR A 31 -4.49 2.07 13.92
CA THR A 31 -4.56 0.64 14.22
C THR A 31 -4.06 -0.19 13.05
N SER A 32 -3.21 -1.17 13.34
CA SER A 32 -2.72 -2.16 12.38
C SER A 32 -2.73 -3.54 13.03
N ARG A 33 -3.45 -4.49 12.43
CA ARG A 33 -3.51 -5.91 12.88
C ARG A 33 -3.75 -6.10 14.39
N GLY A 34 -4.66 -5.31 14.98
CA GLY A 34 -5.01 -5.37 16.40
C GLY A 34 -4.07 -4.60 17.34
N TRP A 35 -2.99 -4.02 16.81
CA TRP A 35 -2.13 -3.11 17.54
C TRP A 35 -2.55 -1.66 17.26
N THR A 36 -2.89 -0.91 18.31
CA THR A 36 -3.29 0.50 18.22
C THR A 36 -2.19 1.37 18.82
N CYS A 37 -1.76 2.37 18.07
CA CYS A 37 -0.81 3.40 18.48
C CYS A 37 -1.51 4.75 18.48
N THR A 38 -1.31 5.55 19.51
CA THR A 38 -1.74 6.96 19.56
C THR A 38 -0.56 7.86 19.24
N ILE A 39 -0.84 9.07 18.76
CA ILE A 39 0.21 10.06 18.47
C ILE A 39 0.94 10.50 19.75
N ASP A 40 0.25 10.50 20.89
CA ASP A 40 0.79 10.94 22.18
C ASP A 40 1.62 9.86 22.87
N ASP A 41 1.20 8.59 22.85
CA ASP A 41 1.93 7.51 23.54
C ASP A 41 3.03 6.92 22.66
N ASN A 42 2.83 6.85 21.34
CA ASN A 42 3.80 6.29 20.40
C ASN A 42 3.77 7.01 19.04
N PRO A 43 4.33 8.23 18.96
CA PRO A 43 4.32 9.03 17.74
C PRO A 43 5.04 8.34 16.58
N VAL A 44 6.11 7.59 16.87
CA VAL A 44 6.88 6.86 15.85
C VAL A 44 6.05 5.71 15.27
N GLY A 45 5.38 4.92 16.11
CA GLY A 45 4.50 3.84 15.69
C GLY A 45 3.30 4.34 14.89
N PHE A 46 2.69 5.45 15.34
CA PHE A 46 1.61 6.12 14.62
C PHE A 46 2.07 6.56 13.21
N CYS A 47 3.20 7.27 13.12
CA CYS A 47 3.78 7.72 11.85
C CYS A 47 4.11 6.55 10.91
N LEU A 48 4.64 5.44 11.43
CA LEU A 48 4.94 4.24 10.64
C LEU A 48 3.68 3.61 10.03
N ILE A 49 2.59 3.50 10.80
CA ILE A 49 1.32 2.94 10.31
C ILE A 49 0.75 3.85 9.20
N VAL A 50 0.74 5.16 9.42
CA VAL A 50 0.26 6.13 8.43
C VAL A 50 1.14 6.13 7.17
N ALA A 51 2.47 6.09 7.34
CA ALA A 51 3.42 6.04 6.23
C ALA A 51 3.24 4.77 5.38
N MET A 52 3.01 3.60 6.01
CA MET A 52 2.72 2.36 5.29
C MET A 52 1.42 2.44 4.48
N LYS A 53 0.37 3.05 5.03
CA LYS A 53 -0.85 3.32 4.26
C LYS A 53 -0.57 4.26 3.08
N GLY A 54 0.33 5.24 3.25
CA GLY A 54 0.80 6.12 2.18
C GLY A 54 1.55 5.38 1.06
N ALA A 55 2.43 4.45 1.43
CA ALA A 55 3.14 3.61 0.46
C ALA A 55 2.18 2.76 -0.40
N LEU A 56 1.08 2.27 0.18
CA LEU A 56 0.03 1.57 -0.57
C LEU A 56 -0.66 2.46 -1.61
N ILE A 57 -0.85 3.75 -1.31
CA ILE A 57 -1.39 4.72 -2.28
C ILE A 57 -0.42 4.90 -3.44
N GLY A 58 0.88 5.08 -3.14
CA GLY A 58 1.92 5.20 -4.17
C GLY A 58 1.97 3.97 -5.09
N PHE A 59 1.88 2.78 -4.49
CA PHE A 59 1.81 1.52 -5.24
C PHE A 59 0.54 1.43 -6.11
N ALA A 60 -0.62 1.80 -5.59
CA ALA A 60 -1.87 1.83 -6.35
C ALA A 60 -1.79 2.79 -7.55
N ILE A 61 -1.15 3.95 -7.40
CA ILE A 61 -0.92 4.90 -8.50
C ILE A 61 0.00 4.27 -9.56
N ALA A 62 1.09 3.62 -9.14
CA ALA A 62 2.01 2.95 -10.06
C ALA A 62 1.30 1.85 -10.89
N GLU A 63 0.42 1.06 -10.26
CA GLU A 63 -0.39 0.04 -10.92
C GLU A 63 -1.40 0.63 -11.91
N ILE A 64 -2.02 1.77 -11.58
CA ILE A 64 -2.91 2.49 -12.51
C ILE A 64 -2.11 2.99 -13.72
N LEU A 65 -0.92 3.56 -13.50
CA LEU A 65 -0.06 4.02 -14.58
C LEU A 65 0.42 2.86 -15.46
N TYR A 66 0.71 1.71 -14.86
CA TYR A 66 1.07 0.50 -15.60
C TYR A 66 -0.09 -0.02 -16.45
N ALA A 67 -1.31 -0.05 -15.89
CA ALA A 67 -2.51 -0.41 -16.64
C ALA A 67 -2.76 0.54 -17.82
N CYS A 68 -2.43 1.83 -17.68
CA CYS A 68 -2.47 2.80 -18.77
C CYS A 68 -1.29 2.68 -19.77
N GLY A 69 -0.34 1.78 -19.54
CA GLY A 69 0.84 1.58 -20.39
C GLY A 69 1.90 2.69 -20.28
N LEU A 70 1.87 3.50 -19.21
CA LEU A 70 2.75 4.66 -19.03
C LEU A 70 4.07 4.32 -18.33
N VAL A 71 4.09 3.24 -17.54
CA VAL A 71 5.26 2.79 -16.76
C VAL A 71 5.43 1.27 -16.90
N GLY A 72 6.59 0.76 -16.52
CA GLY A 72 6.84 -0.68 -16.44
C GLY A 72 6.08 -1.36 -15.29
N ASP A 73 6.06 -2.69 -15.30
CA ASP A 73 5.36 -3.52 -14.30
C ASP A 73 5.91 -3.27 -12.88
N PRO A 74 5.11 -2.66 -11.97
CA PRO A 74 5.56 -2.34 -10.61
C PRO A 74 5.82 -3.60 -9.77
N ILE A 75 5.03 -4.67 -9.99
CA ILE A 75 5.21 -5.94 -9.29
C ILE A 75 6.53 -6.58 -9.70
N ALA A 76 6.85 -6.57 -10.99
CA ALA A 76 8.14 -7.09 -11.48
C ALA A 76 9.32 -6.33 -10.87
N GLN A 77 9.21 -5.01 -10.72
CA GLN A 77 10.25 -4.20 -10.08
C GLN A 77 10.40 -4.52 -8.58
N ILE A 78 9.29 -4.75 -7.86
CA ILE A 78 9.34 -5.17 -6.46
C ILE A 78 9.97 -6.57 -6.33
N GLN A 79 9.62 -7.50 -7.22
CA GLN A 79 10.21 -8.83 -7.23
C GLN A 79 11.71 -8.79 -7.51
N HIS A 80 12.15 -7.90 -8.40
CA HIS A 80 13.57 -7.69 -8.68
C HIS A 80 14.31 -7.05 -7.48
N ALA A 81 13.71 -6.05 -6.84
CA ALA A 81 14.29 -5.37 -5.68
C ALA A 81 14.33 -6.25 -4.42
N LEU A 82 13.34 -7.13 -4.26
CA LEU A 82 13.14 -8.00 -3.09
C LEU A 82 13.00 -9.47 -3.54
N PRO A 83 14.08 -10.08 -4.06
CA PRO A 83 14.02 -11.43 -4.65
C PRO A 83 13.58 -12.52 -3.65
N PHE A 84 13.75 -12.27 -2.35
CA PHE A 84 13.31 -13.16 -1.29
C PHE A 84 11.77 -13.24 -1.14
N LEU A 85 11.01 -12.24 -1.62
CA LEU A 85 9.54 -12.31 -1.64
C LEU A 85 9.02 -13.29 -2.69
N ALA A 86 9.78 -13.52 -3.77
CA ALA A 86 9.42 -14.47 -4.83
C ALA A 86 9.80 -15.94 -4.48
N SER A 87 10.65 -16.16 -3.48
CA SER A 87 11.15 -17.49 -3.09
C SER A 87 10.11 -18.44 -2.47
N GLY A 88 8.85 -18.02 -2.28
CA GLY A 88 7.76 -18.92 -1.89
C GLY A 88 7.35 -19.94 -2.97
N ARG A 89 7.88 -19.85 -4.20
CA ARG A 89 7.70 -20.84 -5.28
C ARG A 89 8.93 -21.71 -5.54
N VAL A 90 9.84 -21.86 -4.58
CA VAL A 90 10.92 -22.86 -4.67
C VAL A 90 10.40 -24.18 -4.09
N GLN A 91 9.90 -25.02 -5.01
CA GLN A 91 9.92 -26.49 -5.03
C GLN A 91 9.93 -27.22 -3.67
N ARG A 92 8.81 -27.87 -3.35
CA ARG A 92 8.85 -29.26 -2.89
C ARG A 92 8.26 -30.15 -3.97
#